data_AF-A0A519YZZ8-F1
#
_entry.id   AF-A0A519YZZ8-F1
#
_cell.length_a   1.000
_cell.length_b   1.000
_cell.length_c   1.000
_cell.angle_alpha   90.00
_cell.angle_beta   90.00
_cell.angle_gamma   90.00
#
_symmetry.space_group_name_H-M   'P 1'
#
loop_
_entity.id
_entity.type
_entity.pdbx_description
1 polymer ?
#
loop_
_entity_poly.entity_id
_entity_poly.type
_entity_poly.pdbx_seq_one_letter_code
_entity_poly.pdbx_strand_id
1 'polypeptide(L)'
;MQPANSTLPTRLVSLDVFRGLTVMLMTIVNNPGDWGHIYPPLEHAEWNGCTPTDLVFPFFLFIVGVSLAYALAGAKRSGAPAGPVLARVARRAAILFGLGVLTSLYPHFNFSTVRIMGVLQRIALVYFGTSCLYLLTGWRTQVILLITVL
;
A
#
# COMPACT_ATOMS: atom_id res chain seq x y z
N MET A 1 -29.93 35.27 0.77
CA MET A 1 -28.48 34.95 0.75
C MET A 1 -28.35 33.47 1.08
N GLN A 2 -28.17 32.61 0.07
CA GLN A 2 -28.00 31.16 0.26
C GLN A 2 -26.58 30.90 0.80
N PRO A 3 -26.37 30.13 1.88
CA PRO A 3 -25.03 29.77 2.30
C PRO A 3 -24.41 28.83 1.25
N ALA A 4 -23.19 29.16 0.81
CA ALA A 4 -22.40 28.31 -0.05
C ALA A 4 -22.12 26.99 0.67
N ASN A 5 -22.69 25.88 0.18
CA ASN A 5 -22.30 24.54 0.59
C ASN A 5 -20.83 24.35 0.25
N SER A 6 -19.96 24.49 1.24
CA SER A 6 -18.58 24.02 1.17
C SER A 6 -18.62 22.50 1.05
N THR A 7 -18.58 22.01 -0.19
CA THR A 7 -18.42 20.58 -0.47
C THR A 7 -17.04 20.17 0.03
N LEU A 8 -16.95 19.82 1.32
CA LEU A 8 -15.78 19.17 1.88
C LEU A 8 -15.44 17.98 0.96
N PRO A 9 -14.15 17.77 0.61
CA PRO A 9 -13.77 16.64 -0.22
C PRO A 9 -14.32 15.36 0.42
N THR A 10 -15.31 14.76 -0.22
CA THR A 10 -16.01 13.57 0.30
C THR A 10 -14.99 12.44 0.37
N ARG A 11 -14.49 12.15 1.56
CA ARG A 11 -13.65 10.98 1.80
C ARG A 11 -14.48 9.73 1.54
N LEU A 12 -13.95 8.81 0.77
CA LEU A 12 -14.59 7.51 0.56
C LEU A 12 -14.41 6.66 1.82
N VAL A 13 -15.41 6.67 2.69
CA VAL A 13 -15.40 5.90 3.94
C VAL A 13 -15.23 4.40 3.66
N SER A 14 -15.87 3.87 2.60
CA SER A 14 -15.73 2.47 2.19
C SER A 14 -14.28 2.08 1.90
N LEU A 15 -13.51 2.98 1.28
CA LEU A 15 -12.11 2.78 0.94
C LEU A 15 -11.23 2.74 2.20
N ASP A 16 -11.48 3.66 3.14
CA ASP A 16 -10.76 3.69 4.42
C ASP A 16 -11.08 2.46 5.28
N VAL A 17 -12.35 2.01 5.30
CA VAL A 17 -12.77 0.77 5.99
C VAL A 17 -12.10 -0.46 5.38
N PHE A 18 -12.11 -0.61 4.05
CA PHE A 18 -11.48 -1.77 3.40
C PHE A 18 -9.97 -1.79 3.63
N ARG A 19 -9.31 -0.64 3.55
CA ARG A 19 -7.88 -0.52 3.87
C ARG A 19 -7.59 -0.91 5.32
N GLY A 20 -8.42 -0.49 6.27
CA GLY A 20 -8.29 -0.90 7.67
C GLY A 20 -8.48 -2.40 7.88
N LEU A 21 -9.51 -2.97 7.24
CA LEU A 21 -9.81 -4.40 7.32
C LEU A 21 -8.68 -5.27 6.76
N THR A 22 -8.11 -4.90 5.61
CA THR A 22 -6.97 -5.64 5.02
C THR A 22 -5.72 -5.61 5.91
N VAL A 23 -5.43 -4.50 6.59
CA VAL A 23 -4.32 -4.41 7.56
C VAL A 23 -4.57 -5.27 8.80
N MET A 24 -5.81 -5.25 9.31
CA MET A 24 -6.22 -6.09 10.44
C MET A 24 -6.05 -7.57 10.07
N LEU A 25 -6.55 -7.99 8.91
CA LEU A 25 -6.45 -9.36 8.44
C LEU A 25 -4.99 -9.78 8.24
N MET A 26 -4.16 -8.92 7.64
CA MET A 26 -2.73 -9.18 7.47
C MET A 26 -2.02 -9.37 8.82
N THR A 27 -2.44 -8.65 9.86
CA THR A 27 -1.90 -8.81 11.21
C THR A 27 -2.29 -10.16 11.82
N ILE A 28 -3.58 -10.53 11.70
CA ILE A 28 -4.11 -11.80 12.21
C ILE A 28 -3.41 -12.99 11.56
N VAL A 29 -3.22 -12.96 10.24
CA VAL A 29 -2.60 -14.05 9.49
C VAL A 29 -1.10 -14.18 9.80
N ASN A 30 -0.39 -13.07 9.99
CA ASN A 30 1.04 -13.13 10.33
C ASN A 30 1.32 -13.50 11.79
N ASN A 31 0.33 -13.36 12.68
CA ASN A 31 0.49 -13.68 14.09
C ASN A 31 -0.80 -14.29 14.65
N PRO A 32 -1.09 -15.58 14.36
CA PRO A 32 -2.29 -16.27 14.82
C PRO A 32 -2.33 -16.50 16.34
N GLY A 33 -1.29 -16.10 17.08
CA GLY A 33 -1.19 -16.21 18.54
C GLY A 33 -0.59 -17.56 18.97
N ASP A 34 -1.28 -18.66 18.69
CA ASP A 34 -0.82 -20.02 19.01
C ASP A 34 -0.53 -20.81 17.72
N TRP A 35 0.74 -21.08 17.47
CA TRP A 35 1.19 -21.87 16.31
C TRP A 35 0.82 -23.35 16.43
N GLY A 36 0.34 -23.81 17.59
CA GLY A 36 -0.17 -25.16 17.83
C GLY A 36 -1.66 -25.35 17.55
N HIS A 37 -2.44 -24.27 17.43
CA HIS A 37 -3.88 -24.28 17.15
C HIS A 37 -4.24 -23.25 16.09
N ILE A 38 -3.64 -23.38 14.91
CA ILE A 38 -3.98 -22.53 13.76
C ILE A 38 -5.33 -23.01 13.23
N TYR A 39 -6.31 -22.09 13.12
CA TYR A 39 -7.58 -22.43 12.49
C TYR A 39 -7.30 -22.84 11.03
N PRO A 40 -7.89 -23.92 10.50
CA PRO A 40 -7.65 -24.40 9.13
C PRO A 40 -7.74 -23.32 8.02
N PRO A 41 -8.66 -22.32 8.07
CA PRO A 41 -8.66 -21.23 7.08
C PRO A 41 -7.54 -20.20 7.24
N LEU A 42 -6.74 -20.24 8.31
CA LEU A 42 -5.56 -19.41 8.57
C LEU A 42 -4.23 -20.09 8.17
N GLU A 43 -4.26 -21.36 7.80
CA GLU A 43 -3.09 -22.07 7.30
C GLU A 43 -2.81 -21.70 5.84
N HIS A 44 -1.53 -21.59 5.48
CA HIS A 44 -1.13 -21.43 4.09
C HIS A 44 -1.24 -22.79 3.40
N ALA A 45 -1.71 -22.81 2.15
CA ALA A 45 -1.71 -24.06 1.39
C ALA A 45 -0.27 -24.54 1.17
N GLU A 46 0.01 -25.83 1.39
CA GLU A 46 1.37 -26.37 1.26
C GLU A 46 1.91 -26.37 -0.19
N TRP A 47 1.03 -26.50 -1.20
CA TRP A 47 1.47 -26.57 -2.60
C TRP A 47 0.39 -26.22 -3.63
N ASN A 48 -0.76 -26.92 -3.61
CA ASN A 48 -1.88 -26.69 -4.51
C ASN A 48 -3.15 -26.45 -3.68
N GLY A 49 -3.46 -25.19 -3.47
CA GLY A 49 -4.63 -24.73 -2.74
C GLY A 49 -4.66 -23.20 -2.75
N CYS A 50 -5.84 -22.62 -2.61
CA CYS A 50 -5.99 -21.19 -2.37
C CYS A 50 -6.69 -21.06 -1.03
N THR A 51 -5.94 -20.76 0.02
CA THR A 51 -6.54 -20.44 1.31
C THR A 51 -6.82 -18.95 1.39
N PRO A 52 -7.81 -18.52 2.20
CA PRO A 52 -8.14 -17.10 2.34
C PRO A 52 -6.95 -16.24 2.75
N THR A 53 -5.96 -16.81 3.44
CA THR A 53 -4.73 -16.15 3.90
C THR A 53 -3.81 -15.73 2.76
N ASP A 54 -3.68 -16.56 1.73
CA ASP A 54 -2.84 -16.26 0.56
C ASP A 54 -3.38 -15.07 -0.24
N LEU A 55 -4.70 -14.85 -0.20
CA LEU A 55 -5.37 -13.75 -0.91
C LEU A 55 -5.30 -12.41 -0.18
N VAL A 56 -5.00 -12.40 1.12
CA VAL A 56 -4.95 -11.17 1.92
C VAL A 56 -3.92 -10.19 1.39
N PHE A 57 -2.73 -10.68 1.07
CA PHE A 57 -1.64 -9.84 0.58
C PHE A 57 -1.94 -9.23 -0.81
N PRO A 58 -2.39 -10.00 -1.82
CA PRO A 58 -2.89 -9.45 -3.10
C PRO A 58 -4.00 -8.41 -2.93
N PHE A 59 -5.01 -8.66 -2.11
CA PHE A 59 -6.09 -7.69 -1.87
C PHE A 59 -5.60 -6.43 -1.17
N PHE A 60 -4.65 -6.56 -0.24
CA PHE A 60 -3.99 -5.43 0.40
C PHE A 60 -3.24 -4.56 -0.62
N LEU A 61 -2.42 -5.15 -1.49
CA LEU A 61 -1.71 -4.39 -2.52
C LEU A 61 -2.67 -3.72 -3.51
N PHE A 62 -3.73 -4.43 -3.90
CA PHE A 62 -4.76 -3.89 -4.78
C PHE A 62 -5.43 -2.64 -4.19
N ILE A 63 -5.92 -2.71 -2.94
CA ILE A 63 -6.60 -1.56 -2.33
C ILE A 63 -5.64 -0.40 -2.07
N VAL A 64 -4.38 -0.66 -1.72
CA VAL A 64 -3.36 0.38 -1.58
C VAL A 64 -3.16 1.12 -2.90
N GLY A 65 -3.10 0.38 -4.02
CA GLY A 65 -3.01 0.95 -5.37
C GLY A 65 -4.23 1.80 -5.75
N VAL A 66 -5.45 1.29 -5.53
CA VAL A 66 -6.69 2.04 -5.78
C VAL A 66 -6.74 3.31 -4.93
N SER A 67 -6.39 3.20 -3.64
CA SER A 67 -6.35 4.33 -2.72
C SER A 67 -5.38 5.41 -3.16
N LEU A 68 -4.23 5.01 -3.69
CA LEU A 68 -3.24 5.93 -4.25
C LEU A 68 -3.79 6.67 -5.48
N ALA A 69 -4.42 5.95 -6.41
CA ALA A 69 -4.99 6.55 -7.62
C ALA A 69 -6.04 7.61 -7.27
N TYR A 70 -6.95 7.32 -6.32
CA TYR A 70 -7.94 8.29 -5.84
C TYR A 70 -7.29 9.49 -5.11
N ALA A 71 -6.29 9.23 -4.26
CA ALA A 71 -5.59 10.30 -3.53
C ALA A 71 -4.86 11.28 -4.47
N LEU A 72 -4.29 10.77 -5.56
CA LEU A 72 -3.59 11.59 -6.56
C LEU A 72 -4.52 12.14 -7.66
N ALA A 73 -5.68 11.52 -7.90
CA ALA A 73 -6.64 11.99 -8.89
C ALA A 73 -7.13 13.41 -8.61
N GLY A 74 -7.35 13.76 -7.33
CA GLY A 74 -7.70 15.12 -6.94
C GLY A 74 -6.63 16.13 -7.33
N ALA A 75 -5.37 15.85 -7.01
CA ALA A 75 -4.23 16.71 -7.36
C ALA A 75 -4.04 16.87 -8.88
N LYS A 76 -4.23 15.78 -9.64
CA LYS A 76 -4.13 15.77 -11.10
C LYS A 76 -5.27 16.56 -11.76
N ARG A 77 -6.50 16.47 -11.24
CA ARG A 77 -7.67 17.21 -11.74
C ARG A 77 -7.60 18.71 -11.47
N SER A 78 -7.04 19.10 -10.32
CA SER A 78 -6.88 20.51 -9.94
C SER A 78 -5.75 21.23 -10.69
N GLY A 79 -4.99 20.55 -11.55
CA GLY A 79 -3.84 21.14 -12.25
C GLY A 79 -2.74 21.62 -11.31
N ALA A 80 -2.71 21.10 -10.06
CA ALA A 80 -1.75 21.53 -9.07
C ALA A 80 -0.31 21.17 -9.52
N PRO A 81 0.70 22.00 -9.21
CA PRO A 81 2.08 21.68 -9.54
C PRO A 81 2.48 20.32 -8.95
N ALA A 82 3.10 19.48 -9.77
CA ALA A 82 3.46 18.11 -9.40
C ALA A 82 4.51 18.06 -8.26
N GLY A 83 5.36 19.08 -8.13
CA GLY A 83 6.45 19.14 -7.15
C GLY A 83 5.99 18.98 -5.69
N PRO A 84 5.09 19.83 -5.16
CA PRO A 84 4.57 19.71 -3.80
C PRO A 84 3.89 18.38 -3.50
N VAL A 85 3.22 17.79 -4.49
CA VAL A 85 2.56 16.48 -4.36
C VAL A 85 3.61 15.37 -4.29
N LEU A 86 4.61 15.43 -5.17
CA LEU A 86 5.71 14.47 -5.21
C LEU A 86 6.55 14.52 -3.94
N ALA A 87 6.83 15.71 -3.38
CA ALA A 87 7.51 15.85 -2.09
C ALA A 87 6.73 15.21 -0.94
N ARG A 88 5.39 15.32 -0.95
CA ARG A 88 4.53 14.67 0.04
C ARG A 88 4.55 13.15 -0.09
N VAL A 89 4.53 12.63 -1.32
CA VAL A 89 4.66 11.20 -1.62
C VAL A 89 6.04 10.69 -1.20
N ALA A 90 7.11 11.38 -1.57
CA ALA A 90 8.49 11.04 -1.22
C ALA A 90 8.70 10.98 0.29
N ARG A 91 8.17 11.95 1.05
CA ARG A 91 8.22 11.93 2.51
C ARG A 91 7.53 10.70 3.09
N ARG A 92 6.36 10.32 2.57
CA ARG A 92 5.65 9.11 3.02
C ARG A 92 6.46 7.86 2.70
N ALA A 93 6.98 7.73 1.49
CA ALA A 93 7.82 6.60 1.10
C ALA A 93 9.07 6.49 1.98
N ALA A 94 9.74 7.62 2.27
CA ALA A 94 10.90 7.66 3.16
C ALA A 94 10.56 7.22 4.60
N ILE A 95 9.42 7.66 5.14
CA ILE A 95 8.95 7.22 6.47
C ILE A 95 8.68 5.71 6.47
N LEU A 96 7.96 5.17 5.48
CA LEU A 96 7.72 3.72 5.38
C LEU A 96 9.02 2.93 5.25
N PHE A 97 9.96 3.42 4.44
CA PHE A 97 11.26 2.79 4.27
C PHE A 97 12.06 2.81 5.57
N GLY A 98 12.10 3.95 6.27
CA GLY A 98 12.75 4.10 7.57
C GLY A 98 12.15 3.20 8.65
N LEU A 99 10.83 3.08 8.71
CA LEU A 99 10.14 2.14 9.59
C LEU A 99 10.50 0.68 9.26
N GLY A 100 10.65 0.35 7.97
CA GLY A 100 11.06 -0.98 7.53
C GLY A 100 12.47 -1.34 7.98
N VAL A 101 13.40 -0.39 7.84
CA VAL A 101 14.77 -0.52 8.33
C VAL A 101 14.81 -0.63 9.85
N LEU A 102 14.04 0.20 10.57
CA LEU A 102 13.95 0.17 12.03
C LEU A 102 13.46 -1.21 12.53
N THR A 103 12.42 -1.75 11.89
CA THR A 103 11.89 -3.08 12.22
C THR A 103 12.90 -4.19 11.91
N SER A 104 13.80 -3.98 10.94
CA SER A 104 14.85 -4.94 10.59
C SER A 104 16.07 -4.88 11.52
N LEU A 105 16.29 -3.76 12.20
CA LEU A 105 17.41 -3.54 13.13
C LEU A 105 17.06 -3.85 14.59
N TYR A 106 15.79 -3.70 14.96
CA TYR A 106 15.28 -3.96 16.30
C TYR A 106 14.89 -5.45 16.44
N PRO A 107 15.26 -6.20 17.50
CA PRO A 107 15.90 -5.78 18.77
C PRO A 107 17.42 -5.99 18.85
N HIS A 108 18.01 -6.85 18.00
CA HIS A 108 19.43 -7.16 18.01
C HIS A 108 20.07 -6.48 16.81
N PHE A 109 20.74 -5.33 17.04
CA PHE A 109 21.42 -4.50 16.02
C PHE A 109 22.60 -5.24 15.34
N ASN A 110 22.31 -6.36 14.67
CA ASN A 110 23.26 -7.22 13.99
C ASN A 110 23.28 -6.88 12.50
N PHE A 111 24.23 -6.04 12.09
CA PHE A 111 24.44 -5.63 10.69
C PHE A 111 24.78 -6.80 9.74
N SER A 112 25.15 -7.96 10.29
CA SER A 112 25.54 -9.16 9.54
C SER A 112 24.36 -9.98 8.98
N THR A 113 23.15 -9.82 9.54
CA THR A 113 21.94 -10.57 9.14
C THR A 113 20.78 -9.67 8.72
N VAL A 114 21.03 -8.37 8.51
CA VAL A 114 19.99 -7.40 8.15
C VAL A 114 19.38 -7.76 6.79
N ARG A 115 18.12 -8.18 6.82
CA ARG A 115 17.28 -8.25 5.62
C ARG A 115 16.83 -6.85 5.25
N ILE A 116 17.64 -6.18 4.43
CA ILE A 116 17.40 -4.80 3.97
C ILE A 116 16.05 -4.66 3.24
N MET A 117 15.58 -5.72 2.57
CA MET A 117 14.45 -5.67 1.63
C MET A 117 13.18 -6.38 2.14
N GLY A 118 12.69 -5.94 3.29
CA GLY A 118 11.41 -6.40 3.86
C GLY A 118 10.18 -5.94 3.05
N VAL A 119 9.00 -6.43 3.46
CA VAL A 119 7.72 -6.13 2.81
C VAL A 119 7.44 -4.63 2.81
N LEU A 120 7.75 -3.93 3.91
CA LEU A 120 7.48 -2.50 4.05
C LEU A 120 8.35 -1.64 3.11
N GLN A 121 9.63 -2.01 2.94
CA GLN A 121 10.54 -1.34 2.00
C GLN A 121 10.09 -1.54 0.55
N ARG A 122 9.65 -2.76 0.20
CA ARG A 122 9.10 -3.06 -1.14
C ARG A 122 7.85 -2.24 -1.44
N ILE A 123 6.92 -2.18 -0.49
CA ILE A 123 5.70 -1.35 -0.62
C ILE A 123 6.09 0.13 -0.79
N ALA A 124 7.08 0.63 -0.04
CA ALA A 124 7.53 2.02 -0.14
C ALA A 124 8.08 2.35 -1.54
N LEU A 125 8.91 1.48 -2.11
CA LEU A 125 9.48 1.65 -3.45
C LEU A 125 8.40 1.60 -4.54
N VAL A 126 7.51 0.61 -4.47
CA VAL A 126 6.39 0.48 -5.43
C VAL A 126 5.45 1.67 -5.31
N TYR A 127 5.11 2.10 -4.09
CA TYR A 127 4.29 3.28 -3.85
C TYR A 127 4.91 4.54 -4.46
N PHE A 128 6.21 4.75 -4.28
CA PHE A 128 6.91 5.90 -4.86
C PHE A 128 6.94 5.84 -6.39
N GLY A 129 7.32 4.69 -6.96
CA GLY A 129 7.40 4.50 -8.42
C GLY A 129 6.04 4.66 -9.10
N THR A 130 5.00 4.02 -8.58
CA THR A 130 3.63 4.12 -9.11
C THR A 130 3.04 5.52 -8.96
N SER A 131 3.34 6.23 -7.88
CA SER A 131 2.93 7.63 -7.70
C SER A 131 3.60 8.56 -8.71
N CYS A 132 4.91 8.36 -8.93
CA CYS A 132 5.68 9.12 -9.91
C CYS A 132 5.14 8.87 -11.32
N LEU A 133 4.92 7.60 -11.68
CA LEU A 133 4.29 7.22 -12.93
C LEU A 133 2.89 7.86 -13.06
N TYR A 134 2.08 7.83 -12.01
CA TYR A 134 0.73 8.40 -12.08
C TYR A 134 0.70 9.91 -12.30
N LEU A 135 1.65 10.64 -11.71
CA LEU A 135 1.74 12.10 -11.84
C LEU A 135 2.40 12.54 -13.14
N LEU A 136 3.45 11.85 -13.58
CA LEU A 136 4.21 12.23 -14.77
C LEU A 136 3.61 11.70 -16.08
N THR A 137 2.76 10.67 -16.01
CA THR A 137 2.33 9.92 -17.19
C THR A 137 0.82 10.02 -17.44
N GLY A 138 0.42 9.98 -18.72
CA GLY A 138 -0.98 9.96 -19.15
C GLY A 138 -1.61 8.57 -19.09
N TRP A 139 -2.94 8.49 -19.12
CA TRP A 139 -3.69 7.23 -19.04
C TRP A 139 -3.34 6.24 -20.16
N ARG A 140 -3.02 6.75 -21.36
CA ARG A 140 -2.64 5.92 -22.52
C ARG A 140 -1.31 5.20 -22.26
N THR A 141 -0.31 5.92 -21.79
CA THR A 141 1.01 5.36 -21.48
C THR A 141 0.95 4.42 -20.28
N GLN A 142 0.06 4.67 -19.31
CA GLN A 142 -0.19 3.73 -18.21
C GLN A 142 -0.76 2.39 -18.70
N VAL A 143 -1.70 2.41 -19.64
CA VAL A 143 -2.26 1.20 -20.25
C VAL A 143 -1.22 0.45 -21.07
N ILE A 144 -0.40 1.17 -21.86
CA ILE A 144 0.70 0.57 -22.64
C ILE A 144 1.68 -0.15 -21.69
N LEU A 145 2.11 0.53 -20.62
CA LEU A 145 3.01 -0.08 -19.64
C LEU A 145 2.40 -1.30 -18.94
N LEU A 146 1.10 -1.27 -18.63
CA LEU A 146 0.41 -2.41 -18.04
C LEU A 146 0.41 -3.62 -19.00
N ILE A 147 0.15 -3.41 -20.29
CA ILE A 147 0.16 -4.46 -21.30
C ILE A 147 1.58 -4.99 -21.57
N THR A 148 2.61 -4.14 -21.48
CA THR A 148 4.00 -4.57 -21.69
C THR A 148 4.56 -5.38 -20.51
N VAL A 149 4.09 -5.12 -19.29
CA VAL A 149 4.59 -5.78 -18.08
C VAL A 149 3.85 -7.08 -17.77
N LEU A 150 2.58 -7.20 -18.18
CA LEU A 150 1.73 -8.38 -18.00
C LEU A 150 1.95 -9.41 -19.11
#